data_AF-A0A7X8HAX4-F1
#
_entry.id   AF-A0A7X8HAX4-F1
#
_cell.length_a   1.000
_cell.length_b   1.000
_cell.length_c   1.000
_cell.angle_alpha   90.00
_cell.angle_beta   90.00
_cell.angle_gamma   90.00
#
_symmetry.space_group_name_H-M   'P 1'
#
loop_
_entity.id
_entity.type
_entity.pdbx_description
1 polymer ?
#
loop_
_entity_poly.entity_id
_entity_poly.type
_entity_poly.pdbx_seq_one_letter_code
_entity_poly.pdbx_strand_id
1 'polypeptide(L)'
;MKTIDFSYFIERYLAGEMDEAEKEWFSKELEGNKDLRKEVDLRRRTDAVLQNQNILNLRSKLAAIEKQRAERPHEISRTGRRSGIKYAAAIALLLITASSILLLQPKRMTGSEIIEKYYRPYEAPSTTRSGAFVSLEDYNTALEYYKIGDFRQAAVYFSKVL
;
A
#
# COMPACT_ATOMS: atom_id res chain seq x y z
N MET A 1 64.65 43.84 40.33
CA MET A 1 63.30 44.37 40.65
C MET A 1 62.39 43.18 40.88
N LYS A 2 61.68 43.11 42.02
CA LYS A 2 60.66 42.09 42.23
C LYS A 2 59.48 42.43 41.32
N THR A 3 59.22 41.62 40.30
CA THR A 3 57.97 41.68 39.53
C THR A 3 56.84 41.31 40.48
N ILE A 4 56.00 42.29 40.80
CA ILE A 4 54.78 42.05 41.58
C ILE A 4 53.89 41.17 40.70
N ASP A 5 53.51 39.99 41.21
CA ASP A 5 52.53 39.16 40.53
C ASP A 5 51.13 39.74 40.77
N PHE A 6 50.59 40.36 39.73
CA PHE A 6 49.26 40.97 39.79
C PHE A 6 48.13 39.94 39.65
N SER A 7 48.41 38.68 39.33
CA SER A 7 47.38 37.67 39.05
C SER A 7 46.37 37.55 40.18
N TYR A 8 46.82 37.48 41.44
CA TYR A 8 45.94 37.39 42.61
C TYR A 8 45.03 38.63 42.76
N PHE A 9 45.57 39.82 42.54
CA PHE A 9 44.82 41.07 42.63
C PHE A 9 43.81 41.22 41.50
N ILE A 10 44.13 40.74 40.29
CA ILE A 10 43.21 40.72 39.15
C ILE A 10 41.99 39.85 39.46
N GLU A 11 42.19 38.65 39.99
CA GLU A 11 41.08 37.74 40.33
C GLU A 11 40.17 38.35 41.40
N ARG A 12 40.75 38.89 42.49
CA ARG A 12 39.96 39.55 43.55
C ARG A 12 39.22 40.80 43.04
N TYR A 13 39.85 41.58 42.16
CA TYR A 13 39.23 42.74 41.55
C TYR A 13 38.04 42.36 40.65
N LEU A 14 38.17 41.29 39.86
CA LEU A 14 37.10 40.79 38.99
C LEU A 14 35.97 40.11 39.79
N ALA A 15 36.30 39.43 40.88
CA ALA A 15 35.34 38.82 41.80
C ALA A 15 34.63 39.83 42.72
N GLY A 16 35.17 41.06 42.85
CA GLY A 16 34.61 42.09 43.73
C GLY A 16 34.93 41.87 45.21
N GLU A 17 35.99 41.11 45.52
CA GLU A 17 36.42 40.73 46.88
C GLU A 17 37.50 41.68 47.45
N MET A 18 37.73 42.82 46.82
CA MET A 18 38.67 43.84 47.29
C MET A 18 38.00 44.82 48.23
N ASP A 19 38.71 45.21 49.29
CA ASP A 19 38.30 46.32 50.15
C ASP A 19 38.47 47.67 49.42
N GLU A 20 37.78 48.71 49.87
CA GLU A 20 37.76 50.01 49.18
C GLU A 20 39.17 50.63 49.03
N ALA A 21 40.02 50.47 50.04
CA ALA A 21 41.41 50.92 49.99
C ALA A 21 42.26 50.13 48.97
N GLU A 22 42.05 48.83 48.86
CA GLU A 22 42.75 47.98 47.89
C GLU A 22 42.29 48.30 46.46
N LYS A 23 41.00 48.57 46.29
CA LYS A 23 40.38 48.92 45.01
C LYS A 23 40.86 50.26 44.48
N GLU A 24 41.00 51.27 45.35
CA GLU A 24 41.58 52.57 44.97
C GLU A 24 43.05 52.41 44.56
N TRP A 25 43.84 51.65 45.32
CA TRP A 25 45.23 51.35 44.98
C TRP A 25 45.33 50.64 43.62
N PHE A 26 44.53 49.60 43.39
CA PHE A 26 44.54 48.83 42.15
C PHE A 26 44.06 49.65 40.95
N SER A 27 43.10 50.56 41.16
CA SER A 27 42.62 51.47 40.11
C SER A 27 43.71 52.46 39.67
N LYS A 28 44.50 52.99 40.60
CA LYS A 28 45.66 53.84 40.27
C LYS A 28 46.74 53.07 39.50
N GLU A 29 46.99 51.82 39.89
CA GLU A 29 47.95 50.96 39.19
C GLU A 29 47.47 50.63 37.75
N LEU A 30 46.17 50.40 37.57
CA LEU A 30 45.53 50.22 36.26
C LEU A 30 45.65 51.45 35.34
N GLU A 31 45.65 52.66 35.90
CA GLU A 31 45.85 53.90 35.15
C GLU A 31 47.30 54.02 34.63
N GLY A 32 48.28 53.65 35.47
CA GLY A 32 49.70 53.73 35.15
C GLY A 32 50.21 52.59 34.27
N ASN A 33 49.60 51.40 34.32
CA ASN A 33 50.11 50.21 33.65
C ASN A 33 49.19 49.71 32.53
N LYS A 34 49.59 49.93 31.28
CA LYS A 34 48.83 49.50 30.09
C LYS A 34 48.74 47.98 29.94
N ASP A 35 49.77 47.25 30.35
CA ASP A 35 49.80 45.79 30.19
C ASP A 35 48.91 45.11 31.22
N LEU A 36 48.92 45.61 32.47
CA LEU A 36 47.97 45.18 33.50
C LEU A 36 46.52 45.38 33.06
N ARG A 37 46.21 46.53 32.45
CA ARG A 37 44.87 46.83 31.95
C ARG A 37 44.42 45.86 30.85
N LYS A 38 45.32 45.50 29.93
CA LYS A 38 45.03 44.51 28.88
C LYS A 38 44.76 43.14 29.48
N GLU A 39 45.55 42.72 30.47
CA GLU A 39 45.38 41.44 31.15
C GLU A 39 44.02 41.34 31.85
N VAL A 40 43.64 42.39 32.60
CA VAL A 40 42.35 42.46 33.29
C VAL A 40 41.17 42.42 32.31
N ASP A 41 41.27 43.17 31.20
CA ASP A 41 40.25 43.17 30.15
C ASP A 41 40.15 41.81 29.44
N LEU A 42 41.28 41.15 29.19
CA LEU A 42 41.32 39.81 28.60
C LEU A 42 40.62 38.77 29.50
N ARG A 43 40.91 38.77 30.81
CA ARG A 43 40.28 37.85 31.75
C ARG A 43 38.79 38.11 31.89
N ARG A 44 38.39 39.38 32.03
CA ARG A 44 36.97 39.77 32.06
C ARG A 44 36.20 39.30 30.82
N ARG A 45 36.76 39.47 29.62
CA ARG A 45 36.13 38.99 28.37
C ARG A 45 36.02 37.47 28.35
N THR A 46 37.05 36.77 28.84
CA THR A 46 37.04 35.31 28.92
C THR A 46 35.93 34.82 29.84
N ASP A 47 35.79 35.41 31.03
CA ASP A 47 34.71 35.09 31.96
C ASP A 47 33.33 35.38 31.38
N ALA A 48 33.17 36.49 30.66
CA ALA A 48 31.92 36.80 29.97
C ALA A 48 31.57 35.77 28.88
N VAL A 49 32.57 35.25 28.15
CA VAL A 49 32.37 34.18 27.16
C VAL A 49 32.02 32.86 27.86
N LEU A 50 32.66 32.54 28.99
CA LEU A 50 32.36 31.36 29.79
C LEU A 50 30.96 31.42 30.41
N GLN A 51 30.48 32.57 30.87
CA GLN A 51 29.08 32.75 31.30
C GLN A 51 28.09 32.46 30.16
N ASN A 52 28.48 32.73 28.91
CA ASN A 52 27.70 32.43 27.72
C ASN A 52 27.90 31.00 27.18
N GLN A 53 28.53 30.10 27.94
CA GLN A 53 28.78 28.72 27.53
C GLN A 53 27.49 27.95 27.18
N ASN A 54 26.36 28.31 27.78
CA ASN A 54 25.05 27.75 27.42
C ASN A 54 24.64 28.08 25.98
N ILE A 55 24.89 29.32 25.52
CA ILE A 55 24.60 29.76 24.15
C ILE A 55 25.54 29.06 23.17
N LEU A 56 26.82 28.93 23.53
CA LEU A 56 27.81 28.19 22.74
C LEU A 56 27.43 26.71 22.60
N ASN A 57 26.98 26.07 23.70
CA ASN A 57 26.48 24.70 23.68
C ASN A 57 25.20 24.54 22.85
N LEU A 58 24.29 25.52 22.89
CA LEU A 58 23.10 25.48 22.05
C LEU A 58 23.48 25.56 20.57
N ARG A 59 24.37 26.49 20.21
CA ARG A 59 24.86 26.65 18.84
C ARG A 59 25.56 25.38 18.33
N SER A 60 26.42 24.76 19.14
CA SER A 60 27.11 23.53 18.76
C SER A 60 26.13 22.37 18.55
N LYS A 61 25.12 22.23 19.42
CA LYS A 61 24.05 21.23 19.28
C LYS A 61 23.23 21.44 18.01
N LEU A 62 22.83 22.68 17.72
CA LEU A 62 22.06 23.01 16.51
C LEU A 62 22.86 22.72 15.24
N ALA A 63 24.15 23.10 15.20
CA ALA A 63 25.04 22.79 14.08
C ALA A 63 25.21 21.27 13.87
N ALA A 64 25.31 20.50 14.96
CA ALA A 64 25.36 19.04 14.89
C ALA A 64 24.07 18.44 14.34
N ILE A 65 22.90 18.93 14.77
CA ILE A 65 21.58 18.50 14.26
C ILE A 65 21.45 18.83 12.77
N GLU A 66 21.84 20.03 12.35
CA GLU A 66 21.80 20.43 10.95
C GLU A 66 22.68 19.55 10.07
N LYS A 67 23.92 19.29 10.51
CA LYS A 67 24.83 18.38 9.81
C LYS A 67 24.27 16.96 9.72
N GLN A 68 23.72 16.44 10.82
CA GLN A 68 23.06 15.13 10.83
C GLN A 68 21.85 15.08 9.89
N ARG A 69 21.10 16.18 9.74
CA ARG A 69 19.97 16.28 8.81
C ARG A 69 20.42 16.40 7.35
N ALA A 70 21.55 17.03 7.08
CA ALA A 70 22.14 17.09 5.75
C ALA A 70 22.72 15.73 5.31
N GLU A 71 23.35 15.00 6.23
CA GLU A 71 23.95 13.69 5.97
C GLU A 71 22.94 12.55 5.94
N ARG A 72 21.78 12.71 6.58
CA ARG A 72 20.62 11.82 6.40
C ARG A 72 19.79 12.38 5.25
N PRO A 73 19.99 11.92 3.99
CA PRO A 73 19.03 12.25 2.95
C PRO A 73 17.69 11.84 3.48
N HIS A 74 16.75 12.80 3.56
CA HIS A 74 15.41 12.61 4.09
C HIS A 74 14.96 11.18 3.85
N GLU A 75 14.79 10.38 4.90
CA GLU A 75 13.95 9.21 4.82
C GLU A 75 12.60 9.76 4.38
N ILE A 76 12.36 9.72 3.07
CA ILE A 76 11.16 10.22 2.42
C ILE A 76 10.05 9.56 3.20
N SER A 77 9.33 10.36 4.00
CA SER A 77 8.24 9.88 4.82
C SER A 77 7.37 9.05 3.89
N ARG A 78 7.29 7.74 4.14
CA ARG A 78 6.53 6.78 3.33
C ARG A 78 5.01 7.00 3.48
N THR A 79 4.58 8.24 3.68
CA THR A 79 3.19 8.68 3.82
C THR A 79 2.52 8.94 2.46
N GLY A 80 3.24 8.77 1.35
CA GLY A 80 2.75 9.06 -0.01
C GLY A 80 2.21 7.89 -0.84
N ARG A 81 1.98 6.70 -0.28
CA ARG A 81 1.64 5.50 -1.10
C ARG A 81 0.21 4.96 -0.92
N ARG A 82 -0.77 5.84 -0.74
CA ARG A 82 -2.21 5.48 -0.85
C ARG A 82 -2.93 6.09 -2.06
N SER A 83 -2.21 6.66 -3.03
CA SER A 83 -2.85 7.25 -4.22
C SER A 83 -3.32 6.21 -5.25
N GLY A 84 -2.74 5.00 -5.25
CA GLY A 84 -3.03 3.97 -6.27
C GLY A 84 -4.35 3.21 -6.10
N ILE A 85 -5.03 3.33 -4.96
CA ILE A 85 -6.22 2.50 -4.64
C ILE A 85 -7.54 3.26 -4.90
N LYS A 86 -7.47 4.54 -5.28
CA LYS A 86 -8.67 5.39 -5.45
C LYS A 86 -9.67 4.83 -6.47
N TYR A 87 -9.19 4.12 -7.48
CA TYR A 87 -10.02 3.53 -8.55
C TYR A 87 -10.12 2.01 -8.49
N ALA A 88 -9.53 1.35 -7.49
CA ALA A 88 -9.51 -0.11 -7.39
C ALA A 88 -10.93 -0.70 -7.24
N ALA A 89 -11.81 -0.04 -6.49
CA ALA A 89 -13.20 -0.47 -6.32
C ALA A 89 -14.01 -0.38 -7.62
N ALA A 90 -13.80 0.68 -8.42
CA ALA A 90 -14.47 0.84 -9.71
C ALA A 90 -14.02 -0.22 -10.73
N ILE A 91 -12.71 -0.52 -10.77
CA ILE A 91 -12.16 -1.56 -11.63
C ILE A 91 -12.68 -2.95 -11.21
N ALA A 92 -12.73 -3.24 -9.90
CA ALA A 92 -13.27 -4.50 -9.40
C ALA A 92 -14.76 -4.68 -9.76
N LEU A 93 -15.58 -3.63 -9.65
CA LEU A 93 -16.99 -3.68 -10.06
C LEU A 93 -17.15 -3.94 -11.55
N LEU A 94 -16.34 -3.30 -12.41
CA LEU A 94 -16.37 -3.55 -13.86
C LEU A 94 -15.97 -4.98 -14.20
N LEU A 95 -14.94 -5.53 -13.52
CA LEU A 95 -14.52 -6.92 -13.74
C LEU A 95 -15.57 -7.92 -13.27
N ILE A 96 -16.19 -7.70 -12.11
CA ILE A 96 -17.25 -8.58 -11.59
C ILE A 96 -18.48 -8.55 -12.51
N THR A 97 -18.90 -7.37 -12.95
CA THR A 97 -20.06 -7.22 -13.84
C THR A 97 -19.79 -7.84 -15.21
N ALA A 98 -18.63 -7.59 -15.82
CA ALA A 98 -18.24 -8.20 -17.10
C ALA A 98 -18.12 -9.73 -17.00
N SER A 99 -17.50 -10.24 -15.93
CA SER A 99 -17.38 -11.68 -15.69
C SER A 99 -18.74 -12.35 -15.49
N SER A 100 -19.63 -11.73 -14.70
CA SER A 100 -21.00 -12.19 -14.50
C SER A 100 -21.77 -12.27 -15.83
N ILE A 101 -21.68 -11.24 -16.68
CA ILE A 101 -22.33 -11.23 -17.99
C ILE A 101 -21.80 -12.37 -18.88
N LEU A 102 -20.50 -12.68 -18.82
CA LEU A 102 -19.89 -13.72 -19.63
C LEU A 102 -20.24 -15.13 -19.15
N LEU A 103 -20.32 -15.35 -17.83
CA LEU A 103 -20.66 -16.64 -17.23
C LEU A 103 -22.16 -16.95 -17.29
N LEU A 104 -23.03 -15.94 -17.21
CA LEU A 104 -24.48 -16.11 -17.28
C LEU A 104 -25.01 -16.06 -18.72
N GLN A 105 -24.15 -16.06 -19.74
CA GLN A 105 -24.64 -16.19 -21.12
C GLN A 105 -25.35 -17.54 -21.27
N PRO A 106 -26.65 -17.57 -21.60
CA PRO A 106 -27.34 -18.82 -21.84
C PRO A 106 -26.64 -19.51 -23.01
N LYS A 107 -26.15 -20.73 -22.77
CA LYS A 107 -25.57 -21.59 -23.81
C LYS A 107 -26.60 -21.65 -24.94
N ARG A 108 -26.25 -21.09 -26.10
CA ARG A 108 -27.12 -21.13 -27.29
C ARG A 108 -27.22 -22.58 -27.70
N MET A 109 -28.31 -23.23 -27.30
CA MET A 109 -28.59 -24.61 -27.67
C MET A 109 -28.64 -24.67 -29.19
N THR A 110 -27.75 -25.45 -29.79
CA THR A 110 -27.77 -25.68 -31.23
C THR A 110 -29.02 -26.52 -31.57
N GLY A 111 -29.54 -26.40 -32.79
CA GLY A 111 -30.77 -27.11 -33.19
C GLY A 111 -30.73 -28.62 -32.91
N SER A 112 -29.54 -29.23 -32.96
CA SER A 112 -29.30 -30.62 -32.59
C SER A 112 -29.53 -30.90 -31.10
N GLU A 113 -29.07 -30.03 -30.20
CA GLU A 113 -29.22 -30.18 -28.74
C GLU A 113 -30.69 -30.02 -28.31
N ILE A 114 -31.47 -29.21 -29.04
CA ILE A 114 -32.92 -29.07 -28.84
C ILE A 114 -33.64 -30.36 -29.25
N ILE A 115 -33.30 -30.92 -30.41
CA ILE A 115 -33.90 -32.17 -30.90
C ILE A 115 -33.61 -33.30 -29.92
N GLU A 116 -32.36 -33.47 -29.50
CA GLU A 116 -32.00 -34.53 -28.55
C GLU A 116 -32.79 -34.44 -27.23
N LYS A 117 -32.95 -33.23 -26.69
CA LYS A 117 -33.61 -33.03 -25.39
C LYS A 117 -35.13 -33.21 -25.44
N TYR A 118 -35.77 -32.87 -26.57
CA TYR A 118 -37.23 -32.77 -26.64
C TYR A 118 -37.88 -33.75 -27.63
N TYR A 119 -37.11 -34.38 -28.51
CA TYR A 119 -37.64 -35.36 -29.45
C TYR A 119 -37.89 -36.69 -28.73
N ARG A 120 -39.16 -37.08 -28.66
CA ARG A 120 -39.54 -38.44 -28.30
C ARG A 120 -39.91 -39.16 -29.60
N PRO A 121 -39.35 -40.35 -29.87
CA PRO A 121 -39.79 -41.12 -31.02
C PRO A 121 -41.29 -41.37 -30.91
N TYR A 122 -42.01 -41.16 -32.02
CA TYR A 122 -43.44 -41.42 -32.07
C TYR A 122 -43.69 -42.91 -31.81
N GLU A 123 -44.31 -43.21 -30.67
CA GLU A 123 -44.84 -44.54 -30.38
C GLU A 123 -46.17 -44.65 -31.13
N ALA A 124 -46.17 -45.46 -32.19
CA ALA A 124 -47.38 -45.69 -32.96
C ALA A 124 -48.40 -46.38 -32.06
N PRO A 125 -49.61 -45.81 -31.87
CA PRO A 125 -50.63 -46.42 -31.02
C PRO A 125 -50.96 -47.80 -31.58
N SER A 126 -50.87 -48.84 -30.75
CA SER A 126 -51.28 -50.18 -31.14
C SER A 126 -52.79 -50.19 -31.36
N THR A 127 -53.23 -50.70 -32.51
CA THR A 127 -54.65 -50.79 -32.87
C THR A 127 -55.30 -51.98 -32.15
N THR A 128 -55.40 -51.94 -30.84
CA THR A 128 -56.19 -52.92 -30.08
C THR A 128 -57.65 -52.45 -30.00
N ARG A 129 -58.41 -52.71 -31.06
CA ARG A 129 -59.87 -52.70 -31.00
C ARG A 129 -60.34 -54.16 -31.00
N SER A 130 -60.77 -54.62 -29.82
CA SER A 130 -61.35 -55.92 -29.46
C SER A 130 -61.56 -56.94 -30.61
N GLY A 131 -60.83 -58.06 -30.60
CA GLY A 131 -61.28 -59.33 -31.17
C GLY A 131 -60.50 -59.95 -32.33
N ALA A 132 -59.44 -59.33 -32.85
CA ALA A 132 -58.56 -59.95 -33.85
C ALA A 132 -57.15 -60.11 -33.29
N PHE A 133 -56.58 -61.31 -33.39
CA PHE A 133 -55.21 -61.61 -33.00
C PHE A 133 -54.26 -61.02 -34.04
N VAL A 134 -54.09 -59.70 -33.98
CA VAL A 134 -53.09 -58.97 -34.76
C VAL A 134 -51.73 -59.37 -34.21
N SER A 135 -50.90 -60.01 -35.03
CA SER A 135 -49.52 -60.35 -34.68
C SER A 135 -48.76 -59.05 -34.44
N LEU A 136 -48.57 -58.71 -33.16
CA LEU A 136 -47.83 -57.52 -32.72
C LEU A 136 -46.40 -57.53 -33.28
N GLU A 137 -45.86 -58.73 -33.55
CA GLU A 137 -44.56 -58.94 -34.18
C GLU A 137 -44.54 -58.43 -35.62
N ASP A 138 -45.49 -58.81 -36.47
CA ASP A 138 -45.57 -58.32 -37.86
C ASP A 138 -45.74 -56.80 -37.93
N TYR A 139 -46.50 -56.20 -37.01
CA TYR A 139 -46.67 -54.75 -36.91
C TYR A 139 -45.39 -54.03 -36.50
N ASN A 140 -44.69 -54.56 -35.49
CA ASN A 140 -43.42 -53.99 -35.04
C ASN A 140 -42.34 -54.13 -36.13
N THR A 141 -42.27 -55.27 -36.82
CA THR A 141 -41.36 -55.46 -37.97
C THR A 141 -41.71 -54.51 -39.12
N ALA A 142 -42.99 -54.27 -39.40
CA ALA A 142 -43.40 -53.27 -40.39
C ALA A 142 -42.90 -51.85 -40.02
N LEU A 143 -43.01 -51.48 -38.74
CA LEU A 143 -42.51 -50.21 -38.22
C LEU A 143 -40.98 -50.11 -38.29
N GLU A 144 -40.25 -51.21 -38.08
CA GLU A 144 -38.79 -51.22 -38.23
C GLU A 144 -38.38 -50.98 -39.69
N TYR A 145 -38.99 -51.69 -40.65
CA TYR A 145 -38.74 -51.45 -42.07
C TYR A 145 -39.10 -50.02 -42.50
N TYR A 146 -40.19 -49.47 -41.95
CA TYR A 146 -40.58 -48.08 -42.17
C TYR A 146 -39.52 -47.09 -41.62
N LYS A 147 -38.98 -47.35 -40.43
CA LYS A 147 -37.93 -46.50 -39.81
C LYS A 147 -36.63 -46.49 -40.61
N ILE A 148 -36.24 -47.61 -41.21
CA ILE A 148 -35.03 -47.68 -42.04
C ILE A 148 -35.25 -47.20 -43.49
N GLY A 149 -36.47 -46.75 -43.83
CA GLY A 149 -36.81 -46.22 -45.15
C GLY A 149 -37.09 -47.27 -46.22
N ASP A 150 -37.15 -48.56 -45.86
CA ASP A 150 -37.55 -49.63 -46.78
C ASP A 150 -39.08 -49.76 -46.81
N PHE A 151 -39.69 -48.82 -47.51
CA PHE A 151 -41.15 -48.73 -47.62
C PHE A 151 -41.77 -49.94 -48.34
N ARG A 152 -40.98 -50.65 -49.15
CA ARG A 152 -41.48 -51.81 -49.90
C ARG A 152 -41.73 -52.99 -48.98
N GLN A 153 -40.78 -53.30 -48.10
CA GLN A 153 -40.96 -54.34 -47.10
C GLN A 153 -41.96 -53.90 -46.02
N ALA A 154 -41.90 -52.65 -45.58
CA ALA A 154 -42.86 -52.12 -44.62
C ALA A 154 -44.32 -52.30 -45.08
N ALA A 155 -44.62 -51.99 -46.35
CA ALA A 155 -45.96 -52.17 -46.92
C ALA A 155 -46.43 -53.62 -46.90
N VAL A 156 -45.52 -54.58 -47.16
CA VAL A 156 -45.82 -56.01 -47.09
C VAL A 156 -46.22 -56.41 -45.67
N TYR A 157 -45.42 -56.04 -44.67
CA TYR A 157 -45.75 -56.38 -43.28
C TYR A 157 -46.98 -55.64 -42.76
N PHE A 158 -47.20 -54.37 -43.12
CA PHE A 158 -48.45 -53.67 -42.76
C PHE A 158 -49.69 -54.32 -43.39
N SER A 159 -49.60 -54.84 -44.62
CA SER A 159 -50.72 -55.54 -45.26
C SER A 159 -51.15 -56.83 -44.53
N LYS A 160 -50.29 -57.40 -43.67
CA LYS A 160 -50.62 -58.56 -42.83
C LYS A 160 -51.37 -58.19 -41.54
N VAL A 161 -51.30 -56.92 -41.16
CA VAL A 161 -51.85 -56.38 -39.90
C VAL A 161 -53.21 -55.72 -40.13
N LEU A 162 -53.52 -55.32 -41.38
CA LEU A 162 -54.76 -54.70 -41.83
C LEU A 162 -55.90 -55.69 -42.10
#